data_AF-A0A521X5J2-F1
#
_entry.id   AF-A0A521X5J2-F1
#
_cell.length_a   1.000
_cell.length_b   1.000
_cell.length_c   1.000
_cell.angle_alpha   90.00
_cell.angle_beta   90.00
_cell.angle_gamma   90.00
#
_symmetry.space_group_name_H-M   'P 1'
#
loop_
_entity.id
_entity.type
_entity.pdbx_description
1 polymer ?
#
loop_
_entity_poly.entity_id
_entity_poly.type
_entity_poly.pdbx_seq_one_letter_code
_entity_poly.pdbx_strand_id
1 'polypeptide(L)'
;MTYEGTEHSFDISGLSLADVGISKFSASGIVYNLRQLEDFNGTYYGVKGGVTIAGGKGAIAMKNNHGVVIELNGTGAGLKFALGTQGVTIKLKD
;
A
#
# COMPACT_ATOMS: atom_id res chain seq x y z
N MET A 1 9.39 -6.07 -2.93
CA MET A 1 8.35 -6.89 -3.58
C MET A 1 9.07 -7.97 -4.36
N THR A 2 8.59 -9.21 -4.32
CA THR A 2 9.15 -10.29 -5.15
C THR A 2 8.32 -10.43 -6.42
N TYR A 3 8.96 -10.36 -7.58
CA TYR A 3 8.34 -10.58 -8.90
C TYR A 3 9.22 -11.53 -9.69
N GLU A 4 8.64 -12.60 -10.24
CA GLU A 4 9.38 -13.64 -10.97
C GLU A 4 10.62 -14.17 -10.21
N GLY A 5 10.51 -14.29 -8.88
CA GLY A 5 11.59 -14.77 -8.02
C GLY A 5 12.69 -13.75 -7.70
N THR A 6 12.60 -12.52 -8.21
CA THR A 6 13.56 -11.44 -7.95
C THR A 6 12.98 -10.41 -6.98
N GLU A 7 13.79 -9.94 -6.04
CA GLU A 7 13.40 -8.89 -5.10
C GLU A 7 13.62 -7.50 -5.70
N HIS A 8 12.57 -6.67 -5.64
CA HIS A 8 12.57 -5.29 -6.07
C HIS A 8 12.23 -4.37 -4.89
N SER A 9 13.12 -3.43 -4.60
CA SER A 9 12.86 -2.38 -3.62
C SER A 9 11.99 -1.28 -4.23
N PHE A 10 11.23 -0.58 -3.40
CA PHE A 10 10.37 0.52 -3.83
C PHE A 10 10.19 1.52 -2.69
N ASP A 11 9.82 2.74 -3.05
CA ASP A 11 9.44 3.80 -2.13
C ASP A 11 7.94 4.07 -2.21
N ILE A 12 7.38 4.47 -1.07
CA ILE A 12 5.99 4.90 -0.93
C ILE A 12 5.97 6.35 -0.45
N SER A 13 5.19 7.19 -1.13
CA SER A 13 4.99 8.60 -0.81
C SER A 13 3.51 8.97 -0.78
N GLY A 14 3.14 9.99 -0.02
CA GLY A 14 1.74 10.44 0.12
C GLY A 14 1.00 9.84 1.33
N LEU A 15 1.67 9.00 2.13
CA LEU A 15 1.19 8.62 3.45
C LEU A 15 1.60 9.68 4.49
N SER A 16 0.62 10.23 5.20
CA SER A 16 0.89 11.07 6.38
C SER A 16 0.79 10.21 7.64
N LEU A 17 1.90 10.12 8.38
CA LEU A 17 1.96 9.46 9.70
C LEU A 17 1.77 10.45 10.86
N ALA A 18 1.27 11.67 10.57
CA ALA A 18 1.24 12.81 11.51
C ALA A 18 0.60 12.50 12.87
N ASP A 19 -0.31 11.54 12.95
CA ASP A 19 -1.07 11.23 14.17
C ASP A 19 -0.47 10.12 15.03
N VAL A 20 0.52 9.36 14.55
CA VAL A 20 0.82 8.05 15.17
C VAL A 20 2.03 8.09 16.12
N GLY A 21 2.91 9.10 16.05
CA GLY A 21 4.12 9.18 16.88
C GLY A 21 5.11 8.01 16.68
N ILE A 22 4.84 7.13 15.71
CA ILE A 22 5.65 5.95 15.39
C ILE A 22 6.70 6.36 14.36
N SER A 23 7.97 6.14 14.66
CA SER A 23 9.08 6.47 13.77
C SER A 23 9.19 5.51 12.58
N LYS A 24 8.59 4.30 12.69
CA LYS A 24 8.65 3.24 11.68
C LYS A 24 7.35 2.44 11.66
N PHE A 25 6.73 2.35 10.49
CA PHE A 25 5.59 1.48 10.22
C PHE A 25 6.05 0.30 9.36
N SER A 26 5.53 -0.90 9.65
CA SER A 26 5.76 -2.10 8.84
C SER A 26 4.43 -2.72 8.45
N ALA A 27 4.31 -3.10 7.19
CA ALA A 27 3.17 -3.82 6.64
C ALA A 27 3.66 -4.89 5.67
N SER A 28 2.88 -5.95 5.54
CA SER A 28 3.03 -6.95 4.47
C SER A 28 1.78 -6.97 3.62
N GLY A 29 1.88 -7.45 2.38
CA GLY A 29 0.74 -7.42 1.49
C GLY A 29 0.92 -8.30 0.26
N ILE A 30 -0.17 -8.43 -0.50
CA ILE A 30 -0.21 -9.19 -1.74
C ILE A 30 -0.51 -8.21 -2.88
N VAL A 31 0.18 -8.39 -4.00
CA VAL A 31 -0.01 -7.63 -5.23
C VAL A 31 -0.74 -8.51 -6.24
N TYR A 32 -1.86 -8.03 -6.75
CA TYR A 32 -2.69 -8.70 -7.73
C TYR A 32 -2.70 -7.94 -9.06
N ASN A 33 -2.96 -8.67 -10.15
CA ASN A 33 -3.06 -8.14 -11.52
C ASN A 33 -1.80 -7.43 -12.04
N LEU A 34 -0.62 -7.70 -11.46
CA LEU A 34 0.65 -7.21 -11.98
C LEU A 34 1.05 -8.05 -13.19
N ARG A 35 1.06 -7.46 -14.38
CA ARG A 35 1.39 -8.15 -15.64
C ARG A 35 2.81 -7.85 -16.12
N GLN A 36 3.29 -6.65 -15.83
CA GLN A 36 4.64 -6.18 -16.12
C GLN A 36 5.15 -5.46 -14.88
N LEU A 37 6.45 -5.51 -14.61
CA LEU A 37 7.02 -4.92 -13.40
C LEU A 37 6.77 -3.40 -13.36
N GLU A 38 6.75 -2.73 -14.52
CA GLU A 38 6.55 -1.29 -14.64
C GLU A 38 5.14 -0.85 -14.25
N ASP A 39 4.14 -1.72 -14.40
CA ASP A 39 2.75 -1.45 -13.98
C ASP A 39 2.62 -1.29 -12.45
N PHE A 40 3.63 -1.73 -11.69
CA PHE A 40 3.67 -1.54 -10.24
C PHE A 40 3.81 -0.06 -9.87
N ASN A 41 4.51 0.72 -10.69
CA ASN A 41 4.68 2.15 -10.50
C ASN A 41 3.34 2.88 -10.70
N GLY A 42 3.03 3.84 -9.83
CA GLY A 42 1.86 4.69 -10.00
C GLY A 42 1.23 5.16 -8.70
N THR A 43 0.13 5.89 -8.85
CA THR A 43 -0.68 6.35 -7.72
C THR A 43 -1.84 5.39 -7.50
N TYR A 44 -1.92 4.88 -6.27
CA TYR A 44 -2.91 3.94 -5.79
C TYR A 44 -3.97 4.68 -4.98
N TYR A 45 -5.23 4.34 -5.24
CA TYR A 45 -6.38 4.91 -4.54
C TYR A 45 -7.14 3.81 -3.79
N GLY A 46 -7.73 4.16 -2.64
CA GLY A 46 -8.50 3.23 -1.84
C GLY A 46 -9.70 2.65 -2.60
N VAL A 47 -9.92 1.34 -2.46
CA VAL A 47 -11.09 0.67 -3.02
C VAL A 47 -12.24 0.74 -2.02
N LYS A 48 -13.45 1.13 -2.46
CA LYS A 48 -14.65 1.16 -1.60
C LYS A 48 -14.88 -0.22 -0.97
N GLY A 49 -15.05 -0.25 0.35
CA GLY A 49 -15.26 -1.49 1.12
C GLY A 49 -14.01 -2.34 1.35
N GLY A 50 -12.85 -1.92 0.83
CA GLY A 50 -11.58 -2.65 0.96
C GLY A 50 -10.82 -2.38 2.27
N VAL A 51 -11.45 -1.76 3.26
CA VAL A 51 -10.80 -1.39 4.54
C VAL A 51 -11.47 -2.17 5.67
N THR A 52 -10.68 -2.97 6.39
CA THR A 52 -11.13 -3.71 7.58
C THR A 52 -10.20 -3.43 8.75
N ILE A 53 -10.75 -3.08 9.91
CA ILE A 53 -9.97 -2.80 11.13
C ILE A 53 -10.54 -3.62 12.28
N ALA A 54 -9.74 -4.53 12.85
CA ALA A 54 -10.15 -5.38 13.98
C ALA A 54 -8.96 -5.68 14.90
N GLY A 55 -9.13 -5.48 16.21
CA GLY A 55 -8.15 -5.87 17.23
C GLY A 55 -6.74 -5.29 17.03
N GLY A 56 -6.61 -4.09 16.45
CA GLY A 56 -5.31 -3.45 16.16
C GLY A 56 -4.63 -3.90 14.85
N LYS A 57 -5.29 -4.77 14.08
CA LYS A 57 -4.91 -5.13 12.71
C LYS A 57 -5.77 -4.33 11.71
N GLY A 58 -5.13 -3.83 10.66
CA GLY A 58 -5.80 -3.12 9.57
C GLY A 58 -5.45 -3.75 8.23
N ALA A 59 -6.45 -4.04 7.41
CA ALA A 59 -6.30 -4.47 6.03
C ALA A 59 -6.85 -3.38 5.11
N ILE A 60 -6.10 -3.00 4.06
CA ILE A 60 -6.54 -2.01 3.07
C ILE A 60 -6.21 -2.47 1.66
N ALA A 61 -7.22 -2.44 0.79
CA ALA A 61 -7.06 -2.61 -0.65
C ALA A 61 -6.98 -1.27 -1.38
N MET A 62 -5.98 -1.15 -2.26
CA MET A 62 -5.81 0.01 -3.14
C MET A 62 -5.58 -0.43 -4.58
N LYS A 63 -5.93 0.43 -5.54
CA LYS A 63 -5.79 0.17 -6.97
C LYS A 63 -5.18 1.36 -7.72
N ASN A 64 -4.26 1.11 -8.64
CA ASN A 64 -3.70 2.14 -9.53
C ASN A 64 -4.39 2.16 -10.91
N ASN A 65 -3.99 3.10 -11.76
CA ASN A 65 -4.55 3.25 -13.12
C ASN A 65 -4.19 2.10 -14.07
N HIS A 66 -3.15 1.32 -13.76
CA HIS A 66 -2.78 0.10 -14.50
C HIS A 66 -3.65 -1.10 -14.12
N GLY A 67 -4.50 -0.95 -13.11
CA GLY A 67 -5.37 -2.01 -12.62
C GLY A 67 -4.73 -2.95 -11.62
N VAL A 68 -3.47 -2.68 -11.22
CA VAL A 68 -2.76 -3.39 -10.16
C VAL A 68 -3.45 -3.08 -8.84
N VAL A 69 -3.69 -4.14 -8.06
CA VAL A 69 -4.32 -4.04 -6.75
C VAL A 69 -3.33 -4.48 -5.70
N ILE A 70 -3.21 -3.71 -4.61
CA ILE A 70 -2.39 -4.05 -3.46
C ILE A 70 -3.31 -4.18 -2.25
N GLU A 71 -3.24 -5.33 -1.59
CA GLU A 71 -3.86 -5.55 -0.29
C GLU A 71 -2.77 -5.51 0.78
N LEU A 72 -2.78 -4.46 1.60
CA LEU A 72 -1.83 -4.26 2.69
C LEU A 72 -2.45 -4.68 4.01
N ASN A 73 -1.73 -5.53 4.75
CA ASN A 73 -2.03 -5.93 6.11
C ASN A 73 -0.99 -5.29 7.05
N GLY A 74 -1.45 -4.33 7.84
CA GLY A 74 -0.65 -3.64 8.85
C GLY A 74 -1.04 -4.05 10.27
N THR A 75 -0.06 -4.14 11.15
CA THR A 75 -0.27 -4.24 12.60
C THR A 75 0.13 -2.90 13.22
N GLY A 76 -0.82 -2.18 13.81
CA GLY A 76 -0.54 -0.89 14.41
C GLY A 76 -1.79 -0.28 15.04
N ALA A 77 -1.74 -0.06 16.35
CA ALA A 77 -2.74 0.74 17.04
C ALA A 77 -2.71 2.17 16.47
N GLY A 78 -3.84 2.64 15.93
CA GLY A 78 -3.95 4.03 15.44
C GLY A 78 -3.60 4.26 13.97
N LEU A 79 -3.49 3.21 13.14
CA LEU A 79 -3.42 3.37 11.69
C LEU A 79 -4.73 3.94 11.13
N LYS A 80 -4.85 5.26 11.20
CA LYS A 80 -5.79 6.03 10.39
C LYS A 80 -5.14 6.24 9.03
N PHE A 81 -5.32 5.26 8.16
CA PHE A 81 -5.02 5.46 6.76
C PHE A 81 -6.07 6.41 6.18
N ALA A 82 -5.71 7.69 6.03
CA ALA A 82 -6.51 8.64 5.26
C ALA A 82 -6.37 8.35 3.75
N LEU A 83 -6.69 7.13 3.33
CA LEU A 83 -6.72 6.73 1.92
C LEU A 83 -8.04 7.20 1.32
N GLY A 84 -8.18 8.52 1.26
CA GLY A 84 -9.24 9.22 0.56
C GLY A 84 -8.79 9.61 -0.84
N THR A 85 -9.19 10.80 -1.28
CA THR A 85 -8.90 11.35 -2.62
C THR A 85 -7.41 11.64 -2.88
N GLN A 86 -6.55 11.70 -1.86
CA GLN A 86 -5.15 12.07 -2.03
C GLN A 86 -4.30 10.98 -2.72
N GLY A 87 -4.67 9.71 -2.58
CA GLY A 87 -3.90 8.58 -3.15
C GLY A 87 -2.51 8.41 -2.53
N VAL A 88 -1.85 7.31 -2.90
CA VAL A 88 -0.48 6.97 -2.47
C VAL A 88 0.35 6.63 -3.69
N THR A 89 1.50 7.27 -3.84
CA THR A 89 2.39 7.01 -4.98
C THR A 89 3.44 6.00 -4.60
N ILE A 90 3.57 4.96 -5.41
CA ILE A 90 4.58 3.90 -5.27
C ILE A 90 5.50 3.96 -6.48
N LYS A 91 6.81 3.85 -6.23
CA LYS A 91 7.85 3.80 -7.26
C LYS A 91 8.90 2.77 -6.92
N LEU A 92 9.23 1.90 -7.87
CA LEU A 92 10.40 1.02 -7.81
C LEU A 92 11.67 1.84 -7.67
N LYS A 93 12.64 1.28 -6.96
CA LYS A 93 14.01 1.78 -6.94
C LYS A 93 14.75 1.24 -8.15
N ASP A 94 15.65 2.07 -8.66
CA ASP A 94 16.64 1.70 -9.67
C ASP A 94 17.62 0.66 -9.11
#